data_AF-A0A962YH64-F1
#
_entry.id   AF-A0A962YH64-F1
#
_cell.length_a   1.000
_cell.length_b   1.000
_cell.length_c   1.000
_cell.angle_alpha   90.00
_cell.angle_beta   90.00
_cell.angle_gamma   90.00
#
_symmetry.space_group_name_H-M   'P 1'
#
loop_
_entity.id
_entity.type
_entity.pdbx_description
1 polymer ?
#
loop_
_entity_poly.entity_id
_entity_poly.type
_entity_poly.pdbx_seq_one_letter_code
_entity_poly.pdbx_strand_id
1 'polypeptide(L)'
;VIITDELYDKQYVAAMTENFEALKTHIKDFTPEAMSEVCGIDAQTLRTVAHTYARAEKAIIFWGMGVSQHTHGTDNARCLIALALITGQTGRPGTGLHPLRGQNNVQGASDAGLIPMVFPDYQAVDDANIRQRFEDAWGTSLDPKRGLTVVEIMDAIHAGEIRGMYIMGENPAMSDPDVQHAREALAKLDHLVVQDLFLTETARYADVVLPASAWPEKSGTVTNTNRQVQMGRPAIKMPGDARQDWWIIQQLAQRLGLPWNYSGPAEVFAEMTSVMPSLNNISWERVDRENSVTYPCDAPDKPGNEIVFAERFPTASGRGKLVPASVLPPAELPDAEFPLVLTTGRALEHWHTGA
;
A
#
# COMPACT_ATOMS: atom_id res chain seq x y z
N VAL A 1 -10.27 28.85 -3.71
CA VAL A 1 -10.59 28.92 -5.16
C VAL A 1 -11.84 28.10 -5.46
N ILE A 2 -11.76 26.77 -5.65
CA ILE A 2 -12.91 25.94 -6.08
C ILE A 2 -14.19 26.17 -5.24
N ILE A 3 -14.06 26.18 -3.91
CA ILE A 3 -15.21 26.42 -3.02
C ILE A 3 -15.66 27.89 -3.06
N THR A 4 -14.73 28.84 -3.00
CA THR A 4 -14.99 30.29 -3.02
C THR A 4 -15.74 30.72 -4.27
N ASP A 5 -15.33 30.19 -5.42
CA ASP A 5 -15.88 30.55 -6.74
C ASP A 5 -17.06 29.65 -7.15
N GLU A 6 -17.53 28.82 -6.21
CA GLU A 6 -18.64 27.88 -6.39
C GLU A 6 -18.50 26.91 -7.57
N LEU A 7 -17.28 26.43 -7.83
CA LEU A 7 -16.96 25.50 -8.93
C LEU A 7 -16.96 24.03 -8.52
N TYR A 8 -17.31 23.73 -7.28
CA TYR A 8 -17.48 22.36 -6.79
C TYR A 8 -18.84 21.80 -7.27
N ASP A 9 -18.94 20.50 -7.39
CA ASP A 9 -20.20 19.83 -7.75
C ASP A 9 -21.13 19.82 -6.53
N LYS A 10 -22.04 20.80 -6.47
CA LYS A 10 -22.98 20.99 -5.35
C LYS A 10 -23.87 19.77 -5.13
N GLN A 11 -24.33 19.12 -6.19
CA GLN A 11 -25.21 17.95 -6.09
C GLN A 11 -24.43 16.74 -5.59
N TYR A 12 -23.26 16.49 -6.15
CA TYR A 12 -22.38 15.40 -5.71
C TYR A 12 -21.94 15.57 -4.26
N VAL A 13 -21.49 16.77 -3.87
CA VAL A 13 -21.08 17.05 -2.48
C VAL A 13 -22.22 16.76 -1.50
N ALA A 14 -23.44 17.20 -1.80
CA ALA A 14 -24.60 16.96 -0.94
C ALA A 14 -24.97 15.48 -0.83
N ALA A 15 -24.90 14.73 -1.93
CA ALA A 15 -25.33 13.33 -1.99
C ALA A 15 -24.25 12.34 -1.51
N MET A 16 -23.00 12.57 -1.91
CA MET A 16 -21.92 11.58 -1.87
C MET A 16 -20.80 11.92 -0.90
N THR A 17 -20.85 13.06 -0.21
CA THR A 17 -19.81 13.45 0.75
C THR A 17 -20.37 13.78 2.13
N GLU A 18 -19.49 13.83 3.11
CA GLU A 18 -19.79 14.34 4.44
C GLU A 18 -18.70 15.30 4.92
N ASN A 19 -19.05 16.15 5.88
CA ASN A 19 -18.14 17.11 6.52
C ASN A 19 -17.65 18.28 5.62
N PHE A 20 -18.41 18.62 4.58
CA PHE A 20 -18.08 19.72 3.66
C PHE A 20 -18.01 21.09 4.34
N GLU A 21 -18.93 21.41 5.25
CA GLU A 21 -18.93 22.72 5.94
C GLU A 21 -17.71 22.92 6.84
N ALA A 22 -17.20 21.85 7.46
CA ALA A 22 -15.97 21.91 8.24
C ALA A 22 -14.76 22.19 7.32
N LEU A 23 -14.67 21.50 6.18
CA LEU A 23 -13.64 21.78 5.17
C LEU A 23 -13.73 23.22 4.67
N LYS A 24 -14.91 23.67 4.27
CA LYS A 24 -15.16 25.02 3.77
C LYS A 24 -14.77 26.09 4.79
N THR A 25 -15.04 25.85 6.07
CA THR A 25 -14.67 26.77 7.16
C THR A 25 -13.17 26.78 7.39
N HIS A 26 -12.55 25.60 7.44
CA HIS A 26 -11.11 25.44 7.66
C HIS A 26 -10.28 26.12 6.57
N ILE A 27 -10.64 25.95 5.30
CA ILE A 27 -9.79 26.41 4.20
C ILE A 27 -9.93 27.92 3.87
N LYS A 28 -10.72 28.70 4.64
CA LYS A 28 -10.99 30.12 4.35
C LYS A 28 -9.72 30.96 4.28
N ASP A 29 -8.77 30.68 5.16
CA ASP A 29 -7.54 31.46 5.29
C ASP A 29 -6.44 31.00 4.31
N PHE A 30 -6.67 29.91 3.58
CA PHE A 30 -5.75 29.35 2.58
C PHE A 30 -6.01 29.99 1.22
N THR A 31 -5.97 31.33 1.17
CA THR A 31 -6.13 32.08 -0.08
C THR A 31 -4.94 31.83 -1.01
N PRO A 32 -5.11 31.95 -2.34
CA PRO A 32 -3.97 31.86 -3.26
C PRO A 32 -2.85 32.85 -2.94
N GLU A 33 -3.18 34.05 -2.46
CA GLU A 33 -2.21 35.05 -2.00
C GLU A 33 -1.40 34.54 -0.81
N ALA A 34 -2.08 34.04 0.23
CA ALA A 34 -1.42 33.51 1.42
C ALA A 34 -0.56 32.29 1.11
N MET A 35 -1.01 31.42 0.21
CA MET A 35 -0.29 30.20 -0.18
C MET A 35 0.79 30.44 -1.23
N SER A 36 0.82 31.60 -1.89
CA SER A 36 1.81 31.88 -2.94
C SER A 36 3.23 31.87 -2.39
N GLU A 37 3.43 32.50 -1.23
CA GLU A 37 4.71 32.52 -0.53
C GLU A 37 5.11 31.13 -0.03
N VAL A 38 4.16 30.40 0.57
CA VAL A 38 4.40 29.05 1.12
C VAL A 38 4.76 28.04 0.02
N CYS A 39 4.03 28.05 -1.10
CA CYS A 39 4.23 27.12 -2.19
C CYS A 39 5.38 27.52 -3.12
N GLY A 40 5.80 28.78 -3.11
CA GLY A 40 6.70 29.34 -4.13
C GLY A 40 6.06 29.38 -5.53
N ILE A 41 4.73 29.44 -5.60
CA ILE A 41 3.94 29.43 -6.85
C ILE A 41 3.08 30.69 -6.87
N ASP A 42 3.08 31.40 -8.00
CA ASP A 42 2.25 32.60 -8.17
C ASP A 42 0.75 32.33 -7.92
N ALA A 43 0.09 33.26 -7.23
CA ALA A 43 -1.33 33.15 -6.85
C ALA A 43 -2.27 33.00 -8.06
N GLN A 44 -1.97 33.63 -9.19
CA GLN A 44 -2.75 33.49 -10.42
C GLN A 44 -2.56 32.10 -11.05
N THR A 45 -1.37 31.51 -10.94
CA THR A 45 -1.10 30.13 -11.35
C THR A 45 -1.92 29.14 -10.51
N LEU A 46 -1.93 29.30 -9.17
CA LEU A 46 -2.76 28.48 -8.27
C LEU A 46 -4.24 28.53 -8.64
N ARG A 47 -4.78 29.72 -8.94
CA ARG A 47 -6.15 29.89 -9.43
C ARG A 47 -6.38 29.17 -10.75
N THR A 48 -5.48 29.37 -11.71
CA THR A 48 -5.59 28.80 -13.06
C THR A 48 -5.65 27.28 -13.00
N VAL A 49 -4.79 26.63 -12.23
CA VAL A 49 -4.79 25.16 -12.04
C VAL A 49 -6.10 24.71 -11.36
N ALA A 50 -6.51 25.37 -10.28
CA ALA A 50 -7.74 25.02 -9.57
C ALA A 50 -8.99 25.17 -10.45
N HIS A 51 -9.10 26.24 -11.24
CA HIS A 51 -10.18 26.44 -12.21
C HIS A 51 -10.15 25.38 -13.32
N THR A 52 -8.96 25.06 -13.85
CA THR A 52 -8.80 24.08 -14.93
C THR A 52 -9.25 22.69 -14.46
N TYR A 53 -8.80 22.27 -13.28
CA TYR A 53 -9.20 20.99 -12.68
C TYR A 53 -10.70 20.93 -12.40
N ALA A 54 -11.27 21.96 -11.77
CA ALA A 54 -12.68 21.99 -11.41
C ALA A 54 -13.63 22.04 -12.63
N ARG A 55 -13.20 22.64 -13.74
CA ARG A 55 -14.01 22.76 -14.97
C ARG A 55 -13.85 21.58 -15.93
N ALA A 56 -12.88 20.71 -15.72
CA ALA A 56 -12.67 19.56 -16.58
C ALA A 56 -13.86 18.58 -16.46
N GLU A 57 -14.40 18.13 -17.59
CA GLU A 57 -15.46 17.11 -17.60
C GLU A 57 -14.98 15.81 -16.93
N LYS A 58 -13.71 15.47 -17.15
CA LYS A 58 -13.02 14.30 -16.63
C LYS A 58 -11.60 14.68 -16.27
N ALA A 59 -11.22 14.46 -15.00
CA ALA A 59 -9.87 14.69 -14.51
C ALA A 59 -9.40 13.54 -13.63
N ILE A 60 -8.13 13.16 -13.77
CA ILE A 60 -7.48 12.11 -13.00
C ILE A 60 -6.33 12.71 -12.21
N ILE A 61 -6.20 12.30 -10.94
CA ILE A 61 -5.04 12.62 -10.11
C ILE A 61 -4.14 11.38 -10.04
N PHE A 62 -2.95 11.45 -10.64
CA PHE A 62 -1.88 10.50 -10.38
C PHE A 62 -0.95 11.07 -9.31
N TRP A 63 -0.60 10.25 -8.33
CA TRP A 63 0.32 10.66 -7.28
C TRP A 63 1.23 9.51 -6.85
N GLY A 64 2.35 9.85 -6.23
CA GLY A 64 3.33 8.88 -5.79
C GLY A 64 4.05 9.37 -4.53
N MET A 65 5.33 9.04 -4.42
CA MET A 65 6.07 9.20 -3.17
C MET A 65 6.25 10.66 -2.73
N GLY A 66 6.26 11.63 -3.65
CA GLY A 66 6.34 13.07 -3.32
C GLY A 66 5.12 13.64 -2.59
N VAL A 67 4.14 12.80 -2.25
CA VAL A 67 3.03 13.13 -1.37
C VAL A 67 3.13 12.30 -0.09
N SER A 68 3.42 11.00 -0.18
CA SER A 68 3.39 10.07 0.95
C SER A 68 4.66 10.07 1.82
N GLN A 69 5.85 10.29 1.25
CA GLN A 69 7.13 10.32 1.96
C GLN A 69 7.41 11.69 2.59
N HIS A 70 6.43 12.17 3.36
CA HIS A 70 6.52 13.40 4.14
C HIS A 70 5.90 13.15 5.52
N THR A 71 6.31 13.91 6.53
CA THR A 71 5.76 13.83 7.90
C THR A 71 4.25 14.07 7.96
N HIS A 72 3.71 14.78 6.95
CA HIS A 72 2.29 15.06 6.77
C HIS A 72 1.70 14.34 5.53
N GLY A 73 2.28 13.20 5.12
CA GLY A 73 1.90 12.52 3.88
C GLY A 73 0.44 12.03 3.82
N THR A 74 -0.10 11.58 4.96
CA THR A 74 -1.53 11.22 5.08
C THR A 74 -2.44 12.43 4.82
N ASP A 75 -2.04 13.60 5.30
CA ASP A 75 -2.81 14.83 5.12
C ASP A 75 -2.72 15.35 3.69
N ASN A 76 -1.56 15.24 3.05
CA ASN A 76 -1.42 15.53 1.63
C ASN A 76 -2.37 14.66 0.78
N ALA A 77 -2.47 13.36 1.09
CA ALA A 77 -3.39 12.44 0.43
C ALA A 77 -4.87 12.84 0.67
N ARG A 78 -5.22 13.23 1.91
CA ARG A 78 -6.57 13.74 2.25
C ARG A 78 -6.92 14.99 1.46
N CYS A 79 -5.97 15.89 1.23
CA CYS A 79 -6.17 17.08 0.39
C CYS A 79 -6.49 16.71 -1.06
N LEU A 80 -5.77 15.75 -1.65
CA LEU A 80 -6.08 15.25 -3.00
C LEU A 80 -7.46 14.60 -3.05
N ILE A 81 -7.79 13.76 -2.06
CA ILE A 81 -9.12 13.13 -1.92
C ILE A 81 -10.20 14.20 -1.85
N ALA A 82 -10.01 15.25 -1.06
CA ALA A 82 -10.94 16.36 -0.95
C ALA A 82 -11.16 17.04 -2.30
N LEU A 83 -10.09 17.34 -3.06
CA LEU A 83 -10.20 17.92 -4.39
C LEU A 83 -11.05 17.07 -5.34
N ALA A 84 -10.79 15.76 -5.39
CA ALA A 84 -11.56 14.85 -6.25
C ALA A 84 -13.02 14.71 -5.80
N LEU A 85 -13.27 14.62 -4.48
CA LEU A 85 -14.63 14.52 -3.95
C LEU A 85 -15.45 15.78 -4.20
N ILE A 86 -14.91 16.98 -3.93
CA ILE A 86 -15.69 18.21 -4.12
C ILE A 86 -15.96 18.51 -5.59
N THR A 87 -15.17 17.96 -6.51
CA THR A 87 -15.36 18.15 -7.96
C THR A 87 -16.08 16.98 -8.64
N GLY A 88 -16.52 15.96 -7.89
CA GLY A 88 -17.17 14.78 -8.47
C GLY A 88 -16.27 13.98 -9.42
N GLN A 89 -14.95 14.09 -9.28
CA GLN A 89 -13.96 13.41 -10.12
C GLN A 89 -13.62 12.01 -9.56
N THR A 90 -14.65 11.19 -9.31
CA THR A 90 -14.50 9.80 -8.84
C THR A 90 -15.73 8.97 -9.22
N GLY A 91 -15.59 7.65 -9.32
CA GLY A 91 -16.69 6.74 -9.65
C GLY A 91 -17.14 6.79 -11.11
N ARG A 92 -16.33 7.37 -12.01
CA ARG A 92 -16.68 7.54 -13.44
C ARG A 92 -15.49 7.16 -14.33
N PRO A 93 -15.72 6.75 -15.59
CA PRO A 93 -14.62 6.56 -16.54
C PRO A 93 -13.85 7.87 -16.78
N GLY A 94 -12.52 7.80 -16.72
CA GLY A 94 -11.64 8.96 -16.91
C GLY A 94 -11.52 9.88 -15.68
N THR A 95 -11.93 9.40 -14.50
CA THR A 95 -11.80 10.14 -13.24
C THR A 95 -11.21 9.27 -12.13
N GLY A 96 -10.85 9.90 -11.03
CA GLY A 96 -10.41 9.22 -9.82
C GLY A 96 -9.02 9.63 -9.37
N LEU A 97 -8.60 9.03 -8.26
CA LEU A 97 -7.27 9.19 -7.70
C LEU A 97 -6.52 7.87 -7.79
N HIS A 98 -5.33 7.93 -8.35
CA HIS A 98 -4.50 6.78 -8.65
C HIS A 98 -3.16 6.94 -7.94
N PRO A 99 -3.02 6.41 -6.70
CA PRO A 99 -1.71 6.24 -6.10
C PRO A 99 -0.93 5.25 -6.96
N LEU A 100 0.13 5.73 -7.62
CA LEU A 100 1.03 4.90 -8.41
C LEU A 100 1.86 4.06 -7.46
N ARG A 101 1.42 2.81 -7.26
CA ARG A 101 2.13 1.81 -6.47
C ARG A 101 3.43 1.42 -7.18
N GLY A 102 4.53 1.37 -6.44
CA GLY A 102 5.87 1.16 -7.01
C GLY A 102 6.18 -0.30 -7.37
N GLN A 103 6.19 -1.18 -6.37
CA GLN A 103 6.52 -2.60 -6.58
C GLN A 103 5.36 -3.36 -7.26
N ASN A 104 5.70 -4.38 -8.05
CA ASN A 104 4.77 -5.15 -8.88
C ASN A 104 3.57 -5.74 -8.10
N ASN A 105 3.76 -6.11 -6.83
CA ASN A 105 2.75 -6.77 -6.01
C ASN A 105 2.51 -6.08 -4.66
N VAL A 106 2.91 -4.82 -4.46
CA VAL A 106 2.64 -4.13 -3.19
C VAL A 106 1.13 -4.03 -2.91
N GLN A 107 0.31 -3.95 -3.97
CA GLN A 107 -1.13 -4.01 -3.83
C GLN A 107 -1.57 -5.38 -3.31
N GLY A 108 -1.14 -6.48 -3.93
CA GLY A 108 -1.51 -7.83 -3.50
C GLY A 108 -0.96 -8.22 -2.14
N ALA A 109 0.25 -7.79 -1.79
CA ALA A 109 0.84 -7.93 -0.45
C ALA A 109 0.00 -7.21 0.61
N SER A 110 -0.42 -5.97 0.31
CA SER A 110 -1.31 -5.20 1.20
C SER A 110 -2.69 -5.87 1.32
N ASP A 111 -3.25 -6.35 0.21
CA ASP A 111 -4.55 -7.05 0.18
C ASP A 111 -4.48 -8.35 0.99
N ALA A 112 -3.36 -9.07 0.95
CA ALA A 112 -3.13 -10.28 1.74
C ALA A 112 -2.82 -10.01 3.22
N GLY A 113 -2.86 -8.76 3.68
CA GLY A 113 -2.68 -8.41 5.09
C GLY A 113 -1.21 -8.38 5.55
N LEU A 114 -0.24 -8.16 4.65
CA LEU A 114 1.17 -7.91 5.03
C LEU A 114 1.35 -6.48 5.57
N ILE A 115 0.50 -6.12 6.53
CA ILE A 115 0.42 -4.84 7.22
C ILE A 115 0.09 -5.14 8.69
N PRO A 116 0.90 -4.71 9.66
CA PRO A 116 0.87 -5.23 11.02
C PRO A 116 -0.43 -4.99 11.81
N MET A 117 -1.28 -4.07 11.35
CA MET A 117 -2.53 -3.69 12.01
C MET A 117 -3.81 -4.24 11.34
N VAL A 118 -3.69 -5.06 10.28
CA VAL A 118 -4.85 -5.61 9.57
C VAL A 118 -4.63 -7.06 9.14
N PHE A 119 -5.72 -7.83 9.13
CA PHE A 119 -5.88 -9.07 8.38
C PHE A 119 -6.08 -8.78 6.87
N PRO A 120 -6.13 -9.83 6.01
CA PRO A 120 -6.47 -9.67 4.59
C PRO A 120 -7.71 -8.78 4.33
N ASP A 121 -7.70 -8.07 3.20
CA ASP A 121 -8.66 -7.02 2.81
C ASP A 121 -8.77 -5.84 3.78
N TYR A 122 -7.64 -5.44 4.39
CA TYR A 122 -7.53 -4.27 5.27
C TYR A 122 -8.47 -4.34 6.49
N GLN A 123 -8.77 -5.54 6.96
CA GLN A 123 -9.68 -5.80 8.07
C GLN A 123 -8.94 -5.67 9.40
N ALA A 124 -9.32 -4.74 10.27
CA ALA A 124 -8.54 -4.43 11.48
C ALA A 124 -8.43 -5.61 12.46
N VAL A 125 -7.22 -5.85 12.99
CA VAL A 125 -6.94 -6.98 13.91
C VAL A 125 -7.59 -6.83 15.29
N ASP A 126 -7.85 -5.59 15.69
CA ASP A 126 -8.43 -5.24 16.98
C ASP A 126 -9.97 -5.36 17.01
N ASP A 127 -10.62 -5.52 15.85
CA ASP A 127 -12.06 -5.82 15.76
C ASP A 127 -12.32 -7.30 16.12
N ALA A 128 -13.07 -7.52 17.20
CA ALA A 128 -13.34 -8.85 17.73
C ALA A 128 -14.16 -9.74 16.77
N ASN A 129 -15.09 -9.17 16.00
CA ASN A 129 -15.92 -9.95 15.07
C ASN A 129 -15.11 -10.36 13.85
N ILE A 130 -14.26 -9.47 13.37
CA ILE A 130 -13.33 -9.77 12.27
C ILE A 130 -12.36 -10.85 12.73
N ARG A 131 -11.70 -10.66 13.88
CA ARG A 131 -10.73 -11.61 14.40
C ARG A 131 -11.33 -13.00 14.58
N GLN A 132 -12.52 -13.11 15.18
CA GLN A 132 -13.21 -14.41 15.35
C GLN A 132 -13.38 -15.15 14.02
N ARG A 133 -13.71 -14.46 12.91
CA ARG A 133 -13.84 -15.11 11.59
C ARG A 133 -12.53 -15.72 11.10
N PHE A 134 -11.39 -15.08 11.35
CA PHE A 134 -10.07 -15.61 11.01
C PHE A 134 -9.64 -16.73 11.96
N GLU A 135 -9.96 -16.60 13.26
CA GLU A 135 -9.74 -17.68 14.24
C GLU A 135 -10.53 -18.95 13.88
N ASP A 136 -11.79 -18.79 13.45
CA ASP A 136 -12.63 -19.89 12.97
C ASP A 136 -12.07 -20.52 11.68
N ALA A 137 -11.57 -19.70 10.75
CA ALA A 137 -11.00 -20.17 9.49
C ALA A 137 -9.69 -20.96 9.68
N TRP A 138 -8.82 -20.49 10.58
CA TRP A 138 -7.50 -21.08 10.81
C TRP A 138 -7.43 -22.03 12.01
N GLY A 139 -8.50 -22.13 12.80
CA GLY A 139 -8.58 -23.03 13.95
C GLY A 139 -7.60 -22.69 15.08
N THR A 140 -7.24 -21.41 15.24
CA THR A 140 -6.30 -20.95 16.26
C THR A 140 -6.69 -19.58 16.80
N SER A 141 -6.29 -19.26 18.03
CA SER A 141 -6.43 -17.92 18.60
C SER A 141 -5.42 -16.95 17.98
N LEU A 142 -5.83 -15.70 17.75
CA LEU A 142 -5.00 -14.65 17.14
C LEU A 142 -4.82 -13.48 18.11
N ASP A 143 -3.66 -12.82 18.05
CA ASP A 143 -3.39 -11.65 18.90
C ASP A 143 -4.23 -10.44 18.44
N PRO A 144 -5.04 -9.83 19.32
CA PRO A 144 -5.79 -8.61 18.98
C PRO A 144 -4.88 -7.37 18.84
N LYS A 145 -3.62 -7.44 19.26
CA LYS A 145 -2.71 -6.29 19.22
C LYS A 145 -2.18 -6.06 17.82
N ARG A 146 -2.16 -4.79 17.44
CA ARG A 146 -1.47 -4.33 16.24
C ARG A 146 0.03 -4.61 16.39
N GLY A 147 0.63 -5.21 15.37
CA GLY A 147 2.07 -5.41 15.31
C GLY A 147 2.83 -4.10 15.09
N LEU A 148 4.16 -4.22 15.04
CA LEU A 148 5.06 -3.09 14.82
C LEU A 148 5.29 -2.86 13.32
N THR A 149 5.44 -1.59 12.93
CA THR A 149 5.93 -1.19 11.60
C THR A 149 7.44 -1.37 11.47
N VAL A 150 7.97 -1.32 10.24
CA VAL A 150 9.40 -1.58 9.99
C VAL A 150 10.34 -0.69 10.81
N VAL A 151 10.01 0.59 10.98
CA VAL A 151 10.82 1.52 11.80
C VAL A 151 10.74 1.16 13.29
N GLU A 152 9.53 0.87 13.78
CA GLU A 152 9.31 0.45 15.17
C GLU A 152 9.99 -0.89 15.50
N ILE A 153 10.12 -1.78 14.51
CA ILE A 153 10.86 -3.05 14.67
C ILE A 153 12.34 -2.77 14.94
N MET A 154 12.98 -1.86 14.19
CA MET A 154 14.39 -1.52 14.41
C MET A 154 14.63 -0.94 15.81
N ASP A 155 13.74 -0.05 16.26
CA ASP A 155 13.79 0.50 17.61
C ASP A 155 13.59 -0.58 18.69
N ALA A 156 12.63 -1.49 18.49
CA ALA A 156 12.37 -2.61 19.41
C ALA A 156 13.55 -3.60 19.49
N ILE A 157 14.30 -3.80 18.39
CA ILE A 157 15.54 -4.58 18.42
C ILE A 157 16.60 -3.86 19.26
N HIS A 158 16.75 -2.55 19.10
CA HIS A 158 17.66 -1.77 19.95
C HIS A 158 17.30 -1.79 21.43
N ALA A 159 16.01 -1.83 21.74
CA ALA A 159 15.51 -1.98 23.10
C ALA A 159 15.65 -3.41 23.66
N GLY A 160 16.05 -4.39 22.83
CA GLY A 160 16.16 -5.80 23.21
C GLY A 160 14.82 -6.52 23.34
N GLU A 161 13.74 -5.93 22.84
CA GLU A 161 12.38 -6.50 22.86
C GLU A 161 12.19 -7.52 21.74
N ILE A 162 12.78 -7.27 20.57
CA ILE A 162 12.86 -8.22 19.47
C ILE A 162 14.28 -8.80 19.44
N ARG A 163 14.37 -10.13 19.54
CA ARG A 163 15.65 -10.87 19.51
C ARG A 163 15.84 -11.73 18.28
N GLY A 164 14.77 -12.00 17.54
CA GLY A 164 14.83 -12.77 16.30
C GLY A 164 13.96 -12.15 15.23
N MET A 165 14.40 -12.23 13.97
CA MET A 165 13.68 -11.69 12.83
C MET A 165 13.75 -12.64 11.65
N TYR A 166 12.65 -12.71 10.89
CA TYR A 166 12.59 -13.40 9.61
C TYR A 166 12.25 -12.38 8.52
N ILE A 167 13.21 -12.09 7.64
CA ILE A 167 13.07 -11.17 6.52
C ILE A 167 12.88 -11.99 5.24
N MET A 168 11.83 -11.70 4.47
CA MET A 168 11.53 -12.36 3.20
C MET A 168 11.50 -11.34 2.06
N GLY A 169 12.44 -11.44 1.12
CA GLY A 169 12.46 -10.66 -0.11
C GLY A 169 12.62 -9.15 0.09
N GLU A 170 13.26 -8.71 1.18
CA GLU A 170 13.52 -7.31 1.49
C GLU A 170 14.99 -7.06 1.89
N ASN A 171 15.45 -5.82 1.69
CA ASN A 171 16.84 -5.42 1.91
C ASN A 171 16.97 -4.18 2.83
N PRO A 172 16.46 -4.23 4.08
CA PRO A 172 16.48 -3.08 5.00
C PRO A 172 17.87 -2.52 5.31
N ALA A 173 18.93 -3.34 5.25
CA ALA A 173 20.31 -2.86 5.42
C ALA A 173 20.79 -1.90 4.31
N MET A 174 19.99 -1.71 3.26
CA MET A 174 20.19 -0.69 2.23
C MET A 174 18.98 0.24 2.05
N SER A 175 17.75 -0.27 2.15
CA SER A 175 16.54 0.49 1.79
C SER A 175 15.96 1.37 2.88
N ASP A 176 16.28 1.09 4.14
CA ASP A 176 15.63 1.76 5.27
C ASP A 176 16.28 3.13 5.55
N PRO A 177 15.51 4.11 6.05
CA PRO A 177 16.06 5.39 6.49
C PRO A 177 17.01 5.18 7.67
N ASP A 178 17.98 6.08 7.83
CA ASP A 178 19.08 5.92 8.79
C ASP A 178 19.71 4.53 8.70
N VAL A 179 20.40 4.29 7.58
CA VAL A 179 20.97 2.98 7.26
C VAL A 179 21.95 2.49 8.33
N GLN A 180 22.55 3.40 9.10
CA GLN A 180 23.43 3.02 10.19
C GLN A 180 22.61 2.44 11.35
N HIS A 181 21.54 3.11 11.78
CA HIS A 181 20.61 2.60 12.79
C HIS A 181 20.05 1.23 12.40
N ALA A 182 19.56 1.09 11.16
CA ALA A 182 19.03 -0.19 10.67
C ALA A 182 20.08 -1.33 10.73
N ARG A 183 21.32 -1.07 10.29
CA ARG A 183 22.40 -2.06 10.33
C ARG A 183 22.82 -2.43 11.75
N GLU A 184 22.86 -1.45 12.65
CA GLU A 184 23.17 -1.68 14.05
C GLU A 184 22.07 -2.50 14.74
N ALA A 185 20.80 -2.30 14.36
CA ALA A 185 19.68 -3.14 14.83
C ALA A 185 19.85 -4.57 14.34
N LEU A 186 20.03 -4.79 13.03
CA LEU A 186 20.20 -6.13 12.46
C LEU A 186 21.37 -6.90 13.10
N ALA A 187 22.48 -6.22 13.39
CA ALA A 187 23.64 -6.81 14.06
C ALA A 187 23.44 -7.16 15.54
N LYS A 188 22.38 -6.64 16.19
CA LYS A 188 22.05 -6.92 17.61
C LYS A 188 21.12 -8.12 17.79
N LEU A 189 20.52 -8.64 16.73
CA LEU A 189 19.64 -9.80 16.80
C LEU A 189 20.41 -11.03 17.31
N ASP A 190 19.76 -11.84 18.13
CA ASP A 190 20.27 -13.16 18.52
C ASP A 190 20.14 -14.15 17.36
N HIS A 191 19.14 -13.95 16.49
CA HIS A 191 18.92 -14.79 15.31
C HIS A 191 18.25 -14.04 14.15
N LEU A 192 18.89 -14.03 12.98
CA LEU A 192 18.32 -13.46 11.75
C LEU A 192 18.24 -14.52 10.64
N VAL A 193 17.03 -14.74 10.15
CA VAL A 193 16.76 -15.56 8.96
C VAL A 193 16.43 -14.62 7.79
N VAL A 194 17.11 -14.82 6.67
CA VAL A 194 16.84 -14.09 5.42
C VAL A 194 16.46 -15.08 4.32
N GLN A 195 15.26 -14.95 3.79
CA GLN A 195 14.82 -15.64 2.59
C GLN A 195 14.91 -14.69 1.39
N ASP A 196 15.83 -14.97 0.47
CA ASP A 196 16.13 -14.08 -0.65
C ASP A 196 16.64 -14.88 -1.86
N LEU A 197 16.63 -14.22 -3.02
CA LEU A 197 17.20 -14.71 -4.28
C LEU A 197 18.72 -14.53 -4.31
N PHE A 198 19.20 -13.42 -3.74
CA PHE A 198 20.60 -13.01 -3.78
C PHE A 198 21.15 -12.80 -2.38
N LEU A 199 22.49 -12.81 -2.29
CA LEU A 199 23.18 -12.43 -1.05
C LEU A 199 23.21 -10.90 -0.92
N THR A 200 22.08 -10.33 -0.53
CA THR A 200 21.86 -8.88 -0.34
C THR A 200 22.67 -8.32 0.83
N GLU A 201 22.71 -6.99 0.98
CA GLU A 201 23.32 -6.33 2.14
C GLU A 201 22.70 -6.83 3.45
N THR A 202 21.38 -7.02 3.50
CA THR A 202 20.70 -7.59 4.67
C THR A 202 21.12 -9.04 4.93
N ALA A 203 21.25 -9.87 3.88
CA ALA A 203 21.65 -11.27 4.04
C ALA A 203 23.05 -11.44 4.64
N ARG A 204 23.92 -10.41 4.60
CA ARG A 204 25.24 -10.43 5.27
C ARG A 204 25.18 -10.40 6.79
N TYR A 205 24.04 -9.99 7.35
CA TYR A 205 23.80 -10.01 8.80
C TYR A 205 23.11 -11.31 9.24
N ALA A 206 22.67 -12.15 8.30
CA ALA A 206 21.86 -13.33 8.61
C ALA A 206 22.69 -14.48 9.17
N ASP A 207 22.12 -15.19 10.14
CA ASP A 207 22.64 -16.48 10.60
C ASP A 207 22.24 -17.61 9.64
N VAL A 208 21.07 -17.47 9.01
CA VAL A 208 20.51 -18.44 8.06
C VAL A 208 20.03 -17.71 6.83
N VAL A 209 20.50 -18.16 5.67
CA VAL A 209 19.99 -17.73 4.36
C VAL A 209 19.22 -18.88 3.72
N LEU A 210 17.95 -18.64 3.39
CA LEU A 210 17.06 -19.60 2.73
C LEU A 210 16.91 -19.19 1.25
N PRO A 211 17.44 -19.98 0.29
CA PRO A 211 17.40 -19.59 -1.12
C PRO A 211 15.98 -19.69 -1.70
N ALA A 212 15.43 -18.54 -2.10
CA ALA A 212 14.11 -18.45 -2.72
C ALA A 212 14.19 -18.45 -4.25
N SER A 213 13.07 -18.78 -4.89
CA SER A 213 12.93 -18.78 -6.35
C SER A 213 12.60 -17.40 -6.92
N ALA A 214 13.22 -17.05 -8.04
CA ALA A 214 12.95 -15.82 -8.77
C ALA A 214 11.58 -15.85 -9.46
N TRP A 215 11.10 -14.68 -9.90
CA TRP A 215 9.80 -14.57 -10.59
C TRP A 215 9.61 -15.55 -11.77
N PRO A 216 10.54 -15.70 -12.74
CA PRO A 216 10.33 -16.60 -13.88
C PRO A 216 10.43 -18.10 -13.52
N GLU A 217 10.74 -18.44 -12.27
CA GLU A 217 10.90 -19.82 -11.79
C GLU A 217 9.66 -20.32 -11.03
N LYS A 218 8.73 -19.42 -10.69
CA LYS A 218 7.60 -19.71 -9.80
C LYS A 218 6.24 -19.49 -10.43
N SER A 219 5.25 -20.12 -9.83
CA SER A 219 3.82 -19.93 -10.11
C SER A 219 3.19 -19.14 -8.96
N GLY A 220 2.19 -18.34 -9.27
CA GLY A 220 1.48 -17.54 -8.29
C GLY A 220 0.71 -16.43 -8.97
N THR A 221 0.25 -15.45 -8.19
CA THR A 221 -0.41 -14.26 -8.73
C THR A 221 0.24 -12.98 -8.20
N VAL A 222 0.12 -11.91 -8.99
CA VAL A 222 0.46 -10.55 -8.55
C VAL A 222 -0.71 -9.63 -8.81
N THR A 223 -0.99 -8.73 -7.88
CA THR A 223 -1.96 -7.65 -8.04
C THR A 223 -1.23 -6.34 -8.27
N ASN A 224 -1.49 -5.70 -9.40
CA ASN A 224 -0.86 -4.42 -9.78
C ASN A 224 -1.63 -3.19 -9.26
N THR A 225 -1.17 -1.99 -9.65
CA THR A 225 -1.70 -0.70 -9.16
C THR A 225 -3.17 -0.43 -9.48
N ASN A 226 -3.77 -1.08 -10.49
CA ASN A 226 -5.18 -0.93 -10.85
C ASN A 226 -6.03 -2.15 -10.45
N ARG A 227 -5.54 -2.97 -9.50
CA ARG A 227 -6.25 -4.11 -8.89
C ARG A 227 -6.47 -5.30 -9.84
N GLN A 228 -5.58 -5.48 -10.81
CA GLN A 228 -5.59 -6.66 -11.67
C GLN A 228 -4.74 -7.76 -11.06
N VAL A 229 -5.40 -8.84 -10.64
CA VAL A 229 -4.77 -10.10 -10.26
C VAL A 229 -4.30 -10.79 -11.54
N GLN A 230 -3.00 -10.97 -11.68
CA GLN A 230 -2.34 -11.48 -12.89
C GLN A 230 -1.63 -12.79 -12.60
N MET A 231 -1.72 -13.75 -13.52
CA MET A 231 -1.08 -15.05 -13.39
C MET A 231 0.43 -14.98 -13.65
N GLY A 232 1.22 -15.49 -12.72
CA GLY A 232 2.65 -15.81 -12.88
C GLY A 232 2.83 -17.29 -13.19
N ARG A 233 3.63 -17.61 -14.21
CA ARG A 233 3.90 -18.99 -14.64
C ARG A 233 5.40 -19.25 -14.73
N PRO A 234 5.87 -20.43 -14.30
CA PRO A 234 7.26 -20.81 -14.47
C PRO A 234 7.62 -20.84 -15.96
N ALA A 235 8.61 -20.04 -16.34
CA ALA A 235 9.23 -20.04 -17.66
C ALA A 235 10.56 -20.83 -17.67
N ILE A 236 11.23 -20.90 -16.53
CA ILE A 236 12.49 -21.62 -16.34
C ILE A 236 12.45 -22.48 -15.06
N LYS A 237 13.42 -23.38 -14.91
CA LYS A 237 13.54 -24.21 -13.70
C LYS A 237 14.25 -23.43 -12.60
N MET A 238 13.83 -23.65 -11.35
CA MET A 238 14.55 -23.16 -10.16
C MET A 238 16.00 -23.68 -10.14
N PRO A 239 17.00 -22.83 -9.83
CA PRO A 239 18.39 -23.22 -9.74
C PRO A 239 18.69 -23.93 -8.41
N GLY A 240 19.55 -24.95 -8.47
CA GLY A 240 20.07 -25.64 -7.28
C GLY A 240 18.97 -26.10 -6.32
N ASP A 241 19.10 -25.69 -5.05
CA ASP A 241 18.16 -26.00 -3.98
C ASP A 241 17.12 -24.90 -3.72
N ALA A 242 16.99 -23.91 -4.62
CA ALA A 242 15.99 -22.87 -4.48
C ALA A 242 14.57 -23.46 -4.44
N ARG A 243 13.69 -22.81 -3.67
CA ARG A 243 12.28 -23.19 -3.50
C ARG A 243 11.38 -21.97 -3.56
N GLN A 244 10.11 -22.18 -3.90
CA GLN A 244 9.13 -21.10 -3.85
C GLN A 244 8.92 -20.62 -2.41
N ASP A 245 8.69 -19.32 -2.24
CA ASP A 245 8.60 -18.67 -0.94
C ASP A 245 7.58 -19.36 -0.01
N TRP A 246 6.38 -19.65 -0.52
CA TRP A 246 5.32 -20.33 0.24
C TRP A 246 5.71 -21.74 0.69
N TRP A 247 6.52 -22.46 -0.11
CA TRP A 247 6.96 -23.80 0.24
C TRP A 247 7.90 -23.75 1.44
N ILE A 248 8.81 -22.78 1.48
CA ILE A 248 9.73 -22.60 2.59
C ILE A 248 8.95 -22.26 3.87
N ILE A 249 7.99 -21.34 3.79
CA ILE A 249 7.10 -21.01 4.93
C ILE A 249 6.34 -22.25 5.40
N GLN A 250 5.76 -23.04 4.49
CA GLN A 250 5.10 -24.30 4.85
C GLN A 250 6.05 -25.29 5.53
N GLN A 251 7.28 -25.43 5.04
CA GLN A 251 8.27 -26.32 5.66
C GLN A 251 8.67 -25.89 7.07
N LEU A 252 8.73 -24.58 7.33
CA LEU A 252 8.93 -24.02 8.66
C LEU A 252 7.71 -24.31 9.55
N ALA A 253 6.50 -24.04 9.06
CA ALA A 253 5.25 -24.31 9.77
C ALA A 253 5.15 -25.79 10.20
N GLN A 254 5.42 -26.73 9.28
CA GLN A 254 5.43 -28.17 9.57
C GLN A 254 6.45 -28.55 10.66
N ARG A 255 7.65 -27.94 10.65
CA ARG A 255 8.69 -28.19 11.67
C ARG A 255 8.35 -27.59 13.04
N LEU A 256 7.50 -26.56 13.06
CA LEU A 256 6.91 -25.99 14.26
C LEU A 256 5.68 -26.76 14.76
N GLY A 257 5.29 -27.85 14.07
CA GLY A 257 4.16 -28.70 14.45
C GLY A 257 2.81 -28.23 13.90
N LEU A 258 2.78 -27.28 12.97
CA LEU A 258 1.56 -26.85 12.29
C LEU A 258 1.21 -27.81 11.14
N PRO A 259 -0.07 -28.21 10.98
CA PRO A 259 -0.48 -29.23 10.02
C PRO A 259 -0.67 -28.68 8.59
N TRP A 260 0.19 -27.76 8.15
CA TRP A 260 0.10 -27.17 6.80
C TRP A 260 0.47 -28.19 5.74
N ASN A 261 -0.33 -28.32 4.68
CA ASN A 261 -0.15 -29.34 3.65
C ASN A 261 -0.68 -28.92 2.27
N TYR A 262 -0.37 -27.70 1.85
CA TYR A 262 -0.65 -27.19 0.52
C TYR A 262 0.25 -27.87 -0.53
N SER A 263 -0.35 -28.32 -1.62
CA SER A 263 0.35 -28.93 -2.76
C SER A 263 0.90 -27.89 -3.75
N GLY A 264 0.37 -26.67 -3.73
CA GLY A 264 0.76 -25.59 -4.62
C GLY A 264 0.02 -24.27 -4.37
N PRO A 265 0.37 -23.21 -5.10
CA PRO A 265 -0.22 -21.87 -4.92
C PRO A 265 -1.72 -21.81 -5.23
N ALA A 266 -2.26 -22.74 -6.03
CA ALA A 266 -3.70 -22.81 -6.30
C ALA A 266 -4.52 -23.09 -5.03
N GLU A 267 -4.03 -23.94 -4.13
CA GLU A 267 -4.70 -24.25 -2.86
C GLU A 267 -4.59 -23.08 -1.87
N VAL A 268 -3.42 -22.42 -1.82
CA VAL A 268 -3.23 -21.19 -1.03
C VAL A 268 -4.19 -20.10 -1.53
N PHE A 269 -4.29 -19.92 -2.84
CA PHE A 269 -5.20 -18.96 -3.44
C PHE A 269 -6.68 -19.31 -3.17
N ALA A 270 -7.04 -20.60 -3.20
CA ALA A 270 -8.38 -21.04 -2.81
C ALA A 270 -8.69 -20.71 -1.34
N GLU A 271 -7.74 -20.91 -0.42
CA GLU A 271 -7.91 -20.47 0.97
C GLU A 271 -8.06 -18.95 1.07
N MET A 272 -7.23 -18.18 0.37
CA MET A 272 -7.34 -16.72 0.31
C MET A 272 -8.74 -16.28 -0.12
N THR A 273 -9.34 -16.92 -1.13
CA THR A 273 -10.71 -16.58 -1.58
C THR A 273 -11.79 -16.81 -0.52
N SER A 274 -11.53 -17.65 0.48
CA SER A 274 -12.48 -17.89 1.58
C SER A 274 -12.51 -16.77 2.63
N VAL A 275 -11.43 -15.98 2.72
CA VAL A 275 -11.26 -14.91 3.72
C VAL A 275 -11.10 -13.51 3.12
N MET A 276 -10.87 -13.41 1.81
CA MET A 276 -10.70 -12.15 1.06
C MET A 276 -11.88 -11.90 0.11
N PRO A 277 -12.92 -11.16 0.54
CA PRO A 277 -14.00 -10.70 -0.33
C PRO A 277 -13.55 -10.04 -1.65
N SER A 278 -12.37 -9.42 -1.71
CA SER A 278 -11.80 -8.85 -2.93
C SER A 278 -11.58 -9.90 -4.03
N LEU A 279 -11.34 -11.16 -3.66
CA LEU A 279 -11.16 -12.28 -4.59
C LEU A 279 -12.46 -13.02 -4.93
N ASN A 280 -13.62 -12.53 -4.45
CA ASN A 280 -14.91 -13.11 -4.81
C ASN A 280 -15.05 -13.23 -6.33
N ASN A 281 -15.48 -14.41 -6.79
CA ASN A 281 -15.65 -14.75 -8.21
C ASN A 281 -14.35 -14.81 -9.04
N ILE A 282 -13.19 -14.77 -8.40
CA ILE A 282 -11.88 -14.88 -9.04
C ILE A 282 -11.26 -16.18 -8.56
N SER A 283 -11.50 -17.30 -9.26
CA SER A 283 -10.84 -18.59 -8.95
C SER A 283 -9.46 -18.66 -9.58
N TRP A 284 -8.61 -19.57 -9.08
CA TRP A 284 -7.28 -19.81 -9.66
C TRP A 284 -7.36 -20.16 -11.15
N GLU A 285 -8.27 -21.09 -11.52
CA GLU A 285 -8.49 -21.55 -12.90
C GLU A 285 -8.95 -20.41 -13.81
N ARG A 286 -9.71 -19.48 -13.24
CA ARG A 286 -10.16 -18.30 -13.96
C ARG A 286 -8.98 -17.38 -14.29
N VAL A 287 -8.15 -17.03 -13.30
CA VAL A 287 -6.97 -16.19 -13.53
C VAL A 287 -5.99 -16.89 -14.48
N ASP A 288 -5.86 -18.22 -14.40
CA ASP A 288 -5.06 -18.99 -15.35
C ASP A 288 -5.62 -18.88 -16.78
N ARG A 289 -6.92 -19.06 -16.96
CA ARG A 289 -7.55 -18.97 -18.29
C ARG A 289 -7.50 -17.55 -18.87
N GLU A 290 -7.79 -16.54 -18.06
CA GLU A 290 -7.96 -15.15 -18.50
C GLU A 290 -6.67 -14.33 -18.44
N ASN A 291 -5.59 -14.89 -17.87
CA ASN A 291 -4.31 -14.25 -17.55
C ASN A 291 -4.39 -13.14 -16.50
N SER A 292 -5.49 -12.38 -16.46
CA SER A 292 -5.71 -11.34 -15.48
C SER A 292 -7.18 -11.10 -15.21
N VAL A 293 -7.54 -10.80 -13.96
CA VAL A 293 -8.89 -10.39 -13.56
C VAL A 293 -8.82 -9.20 -12.62
N THR A 294 -9.58 -8.14 -12.89
CA THR A 294 -9.70 -6.97 -12.02
C THR A 294 -10.69 -7.23 -10.89
N TYR A 295 -10.37 -6.85 -9.66
CA TYR A 295 -11.35 -6.83 -8.58
C TYR A 295 -11.92 -5.42 -8.30
N PRO A 296 -13.18 -5.31 -7.83
CA PRO A 296 -14.12 -6.39 -7.53
C PRO A 296 -14.73 -7.03 -8.79
N CYS A 297 -15.25 -8.25 -8.69
CA CYS A 297 -15.91 -8.95 -9.78
C CYS A 297 -17.29 -9.47 -9.38
N ASP A 298 -18.32 -9.13 -10.16
CA ASP A 298 -19.72 -9.40 -9.80
C ASP A 298 -20.12 -10.88 -9.94
N ALA A 299 -19.49 -11.61 -10.87
CA ALA A 299 -19.79 -13.02 -11.13
C ALA A 299 -18.59 -13.74 -11.80
N PRO A 300 -18.51 -15.09 -11.72
CA PRO A 300 -17.37 -15.85 -12.26
C PRO A 300 -17.17 -15.74 -13.78
N ASP A 301 -18.19 -15.30 -14.51
CA ASP A 301 -18.25 -15.18 -15.97
C ASP A 301 -18.39 -13.72 -16.46
N LYS A 302 -18.33 -12.73 -15.55
CA LYS A 302 -18.38 -11.30 -15.88
C LYS A 302 -17.00 -10.66 -15.77
N PRO A 303 -16.67 -9.65 -16.60
CA PRO A 303 -15.42 -8.90 -16.42
C PRO A 303 -15.35 -8.25 -15.04
N GLY A 304 -14.13 -7.99 -14.58
CA GLY A 304 -13.87 -7.24 -13.36
C GLY A 304 -14.24 -5.76 -13.48
N ASN A 305 -14.58 -5.13 -12.36
CA ASN A 305 -14.97 -3.73 -12.31
C ASN A 305 -13.73 -2.81 -12.23
N GLU A 306 -13.43 -2.14 -13.34
CA GLU A 306 -12.31 -1.18 -13.42
C GLU A 306 -12.57 0.08 -12.58
N ILE A 307 -13.83 0.49 -12.50
CA ILE A 307 -14.27 1.70 -11.80
C ILE A 307 -14.91 1.29 -10.48
N VAL A 308 -14.45 1.92 -9.41
CA VAL A 308 -14.95 1.73 -8.04
C VAL A 308 -15.60 3.02 -7.54
N PHE A 309 -16.45 2.89 -6.52
CA PHE A 309 -17.13 4.00 -5.86
C PHE A 309 -18.13 4.78 -6.73
N ALA A 310 -18.66 4.16 -7.77
CA ALA A 310 -19.72 4.75 -8.60
C ALA A 310 -21.02 5.00 -7.81
N GLU A 311 -21.37 4.07 -6.90
CA GLU A 311 -22.64 4.13 -6.15
C GLU A 311 -22.45 4.54 -4.68
N ARG A 312 -21.38 4.06 -4.03
CA ARG A 312 -21.10 4.30 -2.61
C ARG A 312 -19.62 4.14 -2.28
N PHE A 313 -19.19 4.78 -1.21
CA PHE A 313 -17.87 4.58 -0.61
C PHE A 313 -17.90 3.49 0.47
N PRO A 314 -16.77 2.82 0.75
CA PRO A 314 -16.65 1.81 1.79
C PRO A 314 -16.53 2.45 3.18
N THR A 315 -17.49 3.30 3.52
CA THR A 315 -17.63 3.98 4.81
C THR A 315 -18.96 3.58 5.44
N ALA A 316 -19.09 3.75 6.76
CA ALA A 316 -20.35 3.41 7.46
C ALA A 316 -21.55 4.19 6.91
N SER A 317 -21.35 5.43 6.44
CA SER A 317 -22.39 6.26 5.83
C SER A 317 -22.58 6.04 4.33
N GLY A 318 -21.69 5.29 3.67
CA GLY A 318 -21.67 5.13 2.21
C GLY A 318 -21.15 6.36 1.45
N ARG A 319 -20.73 7.43 2.16
CA ARG A 319 -20.27 8.70 1.59
C ARG A 319 -18.77 8.92 1.81
N GLY A 320 -18.16 9.73 0.96
CA GLY A 320 -16.76 10.15 1.06
C GLY A 320 -16.58 11.16 2.20
N LYS A 321 -15.67 10.87 3.13
CA LYS A 321 -15.41 11.74 4.28
C LYS A 321 -14.38 12.81 3.95
N LEU A 322 -14.78 14.08 4.01
CA LEU A 322 -13.86 15.21 3.90
C LEU A 322 -13.19 15.44 5.26
N VAL A 323 -11.86 15.37 5.29
CA VAL A 323 -11.06 15.58 6.50
C VAL A 323 -10.20 16.82 6.29
N PRO A 324 -10.49 17.95 6.97
CA PRO A 324 -9.65 19.14 6.89
C PRO A 324 -8.24 18.85 7.38
N ALA A 325 -7.25 19.39 6.69
CA ALA A 325 -5.83 19.25 7.01
C ALA A 325 -5.17 20.63 7.04
N SER A 326 -4.26 20.83 7.99
CA SER A 326 -3.48 22.07 8.10
C SER A 326 -2.18 21.95 7.32
N VAL A 327 -1.67 23.09 6.83
CA VAL A 327 -0.30 23.16 6.33
C VAL A 327 0.63 23.09 7.53
N LEU A 328 1.54 22.13 7.51
CA LEU A 328 2.60 21.96 8.50
C LEU A 328 3.94 22.04 7.77
N PRO A 329 4.97 22.66 8.37
CA PRO A 329 6.29 22.64 7.79
C PRO A 329 6.86 21.20 7.80
N PRO A 330 7.81 20.88 6.91
CA PRO A 330 8.66 19.71 7.07
C PRO A 330 9.31 19.69 8.46
N ALA A 331 9.65 18.50 8.97
CA ALA A 331 10.36 18.38 10.25
C ALA A 331 11.78 18.98 10.20
N GLU A 332 12.39 19.00 9.01
CA GLU A 332 13.72 19.55 8.77
C GLU A 332 13.62 20.66 7.72
N LEU A 333 14.05 21.87 8.10
CA LEU A 333 14.13 23.03 7.21
C LEU A 333 15.60 23.40 7.01
N PRO A 334 15.99 23.91 5.82
CA PRO A 334 17.34 24.39 5.60
C PRO A 334 17.73 25.51 6.57
N ASP A 335 18.98 25.51 7.01
CA ASP A 335 19.57 26.54 7.85
C ASP A 335 20.93 27.01 7.33
N ALA A 336 21.71 27.73 8.16
CA ALA A 336 23.01 28.25 7.76
C ALA A 336 24.09 27.15 7.60
N GLU A 337 23.95 26.02 8.30
CA GLU A 337 24.88 24.88 8.24
C GLU A 337 24.47 23.89 7.14
N PHE A 338 23.17 23.68 6.97
CA PHE A 338 22.55 22.81 5.96
C PHE A 338 21.63 23.60 5.01
N PRO A 339 22.17 24.41 4.08
CA PRO A 339 21.37 25.36 3.29
C PRO A 339 20.63 24.73 2.09
N LEU A 340 20.73 23.41 1.89
CA LEU A 340 20.19 22.72 0.72
C LEU A 340 19.10 21.73 1.12
N VAL A 341 18.09 21.57 0.25
CA VAL A 341 17.10 20.49 0.35
C VAL A 341 17.61 19.28 -0.44
N LEU A 342 17.74 18.13 0.23
CA LEU A 342 17.98 16.85 -0.42
C LEU A 342 16.65 16.20 -0.81
N THR A 343 16.58 15.66 -2.03
CA THR A 343 15.46 14.83 -2.46
C THR A 343 16.00 13.60 -3.17
N THR A 344 15.47 12.44 -2.81
CA THR A 344 15.82 11.17 -3.46
C THR A 344 14.77 10.82 -4.53
N GLY A 345 15.20 10.07 -5.53
CA GLY A 345 14.36 9.71 -6.68
C GLY A 345 14.72 8.34 -7.25
N ARG A 346 14.16 8.02 -8.41
CA ARG A 346 14.42 6.76 -9.12
C ARG A 346 14.97 7.05 -10.52
N ALA A 347 15.78 6.12 -11.04
CA ALA A 347 16.21 6.07 -12.42
C ALA A 347 15.42 4.99 -13.18
N LEU A 348 15.26 5.14 -14.50
CA LEU A 348 14.51 4.18 -15.31
C LEU A 348 15.24 2.84 -15.43
N GLU A 349 16.56 2.90 -15.53
CA GLU A 349 17.44 1.77 -15.84
C GLU A 349 17.75 0.89 -14.62
N HIS A 350 17.59 1.44 -13.41
CA HIS A 350 17.95 0.78 -12.16
C HIS A 350 16.76 0.68 -11.22
N TRP A 351 16.52 -0.53 -10.71
CA TRP A 351 15.39 -0.79 -9.82
C TRP A 351 15.81 -0.81 -8.35
N HIS A 352 15.31 0.16 -7.58
CA HIS A 352 15.40 0.20 -6.12
C HIS A 352 16.83 -0.06 -5.58
N THR A 353 17.05 -1.17 -4.87
CA THR A 353 18.35 -1.56 -4.31
C THR A 353 19.30 -2.17 -5.34
N GLY A 354 18.85 -2.42 -6.58
CA GLY A 354 19.68 -2.97 -7.65
C GLY A 354 20.24 -4.36 -7.37
N ALA A 355 19.62 -5.10 -6.44
CA ALA A 355 20.03 -6.43 -6.02
C ALA A 355 19.43 -7.52 -6.91
#